data_AF-A0A7W2QU39-F1
#
_entry.id   AF-A0A7W2QU39-F1
#
_cell.length_a   1.000
_cell.length_b   1.000
_cell.length_c   1.000
_cell.angle_alpha   90.00
_cell.angle_beta   90.00
_cell.angle_gamma   90.00
#
_symmetry.space_group_name_H-M   'P 1'
#
loop_
_entity.id
_entity.type
_entity.pdbx_description
1 polymer ?
#
loop_
_entity_poly.entity_id
_entity_poly.type
_entity_poly.pdbx_seq_one_letter_code
_entity_poly.pdbx_strand_id
1 'polypeptide(L)'
;MSDKKNPDVIDAAVEFLREYYRARGEDIRPAHAHAAVSHYLGYNSKIALKSDSFFDSTDVDLLNYNETGIQKLVECVPRMKPNPLQRLDLERVGRVIYAGLAPACECCNEKSIDITPLGYEEREPDGWVCQDCASRYEEDYAFCRFCGEDYIYRAADINHRGECPEHNGESVYDEEEEEDMDSLAEYLQNH
;
A
#
# COMPACT_ATOMS: atom_id res chain seq x y z
N MET A 1 3.70 17.73 31.44
CA MET A 1 4.26 17.24 30.17
C MET A 1 3.08 17.12 29.23
N SER A 2 3.06 17.89 28.14
CA SER A 2 1.90 17.95 27.25
C SER A 2 1.72 16.58 26.60
N ASP A 3 0.59 15.92 26.88
CA ASP A 3 0.12 14.77 26.12
C ASP A 3 0.01 15.20 24.65
N LYS A 4 1.05 14.91 23.86
CA LYS A 4 0.89 14.89 22.41
C LYS A 4 0.01 13.68 22.16
N LYS A 5 -1.30 13.90 22.08
CA LYS A 5 -2.23 12.91 21.52
C LYS A 5 -1.61 12.43 20.22
N ASN A 6 -1.30 11.14 20.12
CA ASN A 6 -0.95 10.55 18.84
C ASN A 6 -2.07 10.90 17.84
N PRO A 7 -1.71 11.32 16.62
CA PRO A 7 -2.70 11.68 15.62
C PRO A 7 -3.58 10.46 15.32
N ASP A 8 -4.89 10.68 15.29
CA ASP A 8 -5.87 9.65 14.95
C ASP A 8 -5.69 9.28 13.45
N VAL A 9 -5.34 8.02 13.18
CA VAL A 9 -5.01 7.56 11.82
C VAL A 9 -6.24 7.53 10.92
N ILE A 10 -7.44 7.40 11.50
CA ILE A 10 -8.71 7.45 10.77
C ILE A 10 -9.00 8.88 10.34
N ASP A 11 -8.81 9.85 11.24
CA ASP A 11 -8.96 11.27 10.91
C ASP A 11 -7.94 11.68 9.83
N ALA A 12 -6.70 11.20 9.91
CA ALA A 12 -5.68 11.44 8.89
C ALA A 12 -6.07 10.85 7.51
N ALA A 13 -6.56 9.60 7.48
CA ALA A 13 -7.03 8.97 6.25
C ALA A 13 -8.26 9.67 5.66
N VAL A 14 -9.17 10.15 6.52
CA VAL A 14 -10.35 10.92 6.11
C VAL A 14 -9.95 12.23 5.46
N GLU A 15 -9.04 13.00 6.06
CA GLU A 15 -8.59 14.24 5.46
C GLU A 15 -7.84 14.00 4.15
N PHE A 16 -6.94 13.01 4.10
CA PHE A 16 -6.23 12.65 2.87
C PHE A 16 -7.20 12.29 1.72
N LEU A 17 -8.20 11.44 1.98
CA LEU A 17 -9.23 11.09 1.00
C LEU A 17 -9.97 12.34 0.49
N ARG A 18 -10.36 13.23 1.41
CA ARG A 18 -11.11 14.44 1.07
C ARG A 18 -10.27 15.42 0.27
N GLU A 19 -9.01 15.62 0.62
CA GLU A 19 -8.10 16.50 -0.10
C GLU A 19 -7.80 15.97 -1.51
N TYR A 20 -7.53 14.67 -1.63
CA TYR A 20 -7.28 14.01 -2.91
C TYR A 20 -8.43 14.24 -3.90
N TYR A 21 -9.67 14.06 -3.44
CA TYR A 21 -10.86 14.20 -4.29
C TYR A 21 -11.28 15.66 -4.46
N ARG A 22 -11.09 16.52 -3.45
CA ARG A 22 -11.35 17.97 -3.58
C ARG A 22 -10.48 18.60 -4.67
N ALA A 23 -9.20 18.22 -4.75
CA ALA A 23 -8.29 18.65 -5.81
C ALA A 23 -8.76 18.23 -7.22
N ARG A 24 -9.68 17.28 -7.31
CA ARG A 24 -10.26 16.73 -8.55
C ARG A 24 -11.73 17.15 -8.75
N GLY A 25 -12.19 18.16 -8.00
CA GLY A 25 -13.55 18.72 -8.14
C GLY A 25 -14.64 17.95 -7.37
N GLU A 26 -14.26 17.01 -6.51
CA GLU A 26 -15.18 16.16 -5.75
C GLU A 26 -15.21 16.57 -4.27
N ASP A 27 -16.30 17.20 -3.82
CA ASP A 27 -16.46 17.60 -2.41
C ASP A 27 -17.10 16.50 -1.56
N ILE A 28 -16.26 15.66 -0.95
CA ILE A 28 -16.69 14.61 -0.04
C ILE A 28 -16.84 15.18 1.38
N ARG A 29 -18.07 15.12 1.91
CA ARG A 29 -18.36 15.55 3.29
C ARG A 29 -17.63 14.65 4.30
N PRO A 30 -17.17 15.20 5.45
CA PRO A 30 -16.48 14.41 6.49
C PRO A 30 -17.22 13.16 6.93
N ALA A 31 -18.55 13.24 7.11
CA ALA A 31 -19.37 12.11 7.52
C ALA A 31 -19.34 10.95 6.50
N HIS A 32 -19.28 11.25 5.20
CA HIS A 32 -19.22 10.23 4.16
C HIS A 32 -17.81 9.63 4.05
N ALA A 33 -16.77 10.46 4.16
CA ALA A 33 -15.38 10.01 4.17
C ALA A 33 -15.11 9.05 5.35
N HIS A 34 -15.55 9.40 6.56
CA HIS A 34 -15.44 8.48 7.70
C HIS A 34 -16.16 7.16 7.48
N ALA A 35 -17.36 7.18 6.90
CA ALA A 35 -18.09 5.97 6.61
C ALA A 35 -17.30 5.10 5.60
N ALA A 36 -16.77 5.70 4.53
CA ALA A 36 -15.93 5.01 3.56
C ALA A 36 -14.69 4.38 4.19
N VAL A 37 -13.93 5.13 5.01
CA VAL A 37 -12.76 4.58 5.72
C VAL A 37 -13.17 3.43 6.65
N SER A 38 -14.29 3.55 7.37
CA SER A 38 -14.80 2.47 8.23
C SER A 38 -15.18 1.23 7.43
N HIS A 39 -15.80 1.41 6.25
CA HIS A 39 -16.14 0.31 5.36
C HIS A 39 -14.89 -0.36 4.81
N TYR A 40 -13.87 0.41 4.43
CA TYR A 40 -12.61 -0.15 3.96
C TYR A 40 -11.92 -1.03 5.03
N LEU A 41 -12.07 -0.67 6.31
CA LEU A 41 -11.63 -1.46 7.46
C LEU A 41 -12.58 -2.60 7.84
N GLY A 42 -13.56 -2.94 6.99
CA GLY A 42 -14.47 -4.08 7.22
C GLY A 42 -15.75 -3.77 8.00
N TYR A 43 -15.91 -2.55 8.55
CA TYR A 43 -17.05 -2.21 9.41
C TYR A 43 -18.27 -1.73 8.63
N ASN A 44 -19.48 -2.07 9.11
CA ASN A 44 -20.73 -1.63 8.49
C ASN A 44 -21.06 -0.15 8.76
N SER A 45 -20.34 0.54 9.65
CA SER A 45 -20.51 1.98 9.90
C SER A 45 -19.37 2.57 10.74
N LYS A 46 -19.25 3.91 10.73
CA LYS A 46 -18.38 4.65 11.68
C LYS A 46 -18.68 4.33 13.15
N ILE A 47 -19.95 4.11 13.49
CA ILE A 47 -20.35 3.81 14.88
C ILE A 47 -19.85 2.42 15.27
N ALA A 48 -19.95 1.45 14.36
CA ALA A 48 -19.46 0.09 14.61
C ALA A 48 -17.94 0.08 14.85
N LEU A 49 -17.17 0.79 14.02
CA LEU A 49 -15.73 0.99 14.23
C LEU A 49 -15.42 1.59 15.60
N LYS A 50 -16.10 2.69 15.96
CA LYS A 50 -15.86 3.39 17.24
C LYS A 50 -16.29 2.62 18.48
N SER A 51 -17.20 1.67 18.32
CA SER A 51 -17.67 0.82 19.42
C SER A 51 -16.81 -0.43 19.60
N ASP A 52 -15.84 -0.67 18.72
CA ASP A 52 -14.93 -1.80 18.84
C ASP A 52 -13.87 -1.51 19.91
N SER A 53 -13.88 -2.29 20.99
CA SER A 53 -12.94 -2.13 22.11
C SER A 53 -11.52 -2.60 21.79
N PHE A 54 -11.34 -3.37 20.72
CA PHE A 54 -10.04 -3.88 20.29
C PHE A 54 -9.40 -3.01 19.20
N PHE A 55 -10.12 -2.02 18.69
CA PHE A 55 -9.62 -1.12 17.66
C PHE A 55 -8.88 0.07 18.29
N ASP A 56 -7.60 0.25 17.94
CA ASP A 56 -6.82 1.42 18.33
C ASP A 56 -6.66 2.39 17.14
N SER A 57 -7.38 3.51 17.19
CA SER A 57 -7.30 4.58 16.18
C SER A 57 -5.98 5.35 16.19
N THR A 58 -5.09 5.09 17.14
CA THR A 58 -3.78 5.75 17.24
C THR A 58 -2.62 4.86 16.81
N ASP A 59 -2.92 3.61 16.44
CA ASP A 59 -1.94 2.68 15.92
C ASP A 59 -1.58 3.03 14.47
N VAL A 60 -0.33 3.42 14.25
CA VAL A 60 0.21 3.78 12.94
C VAL A 60 0.45 2.57 12.03
N ASP A 61 0.59 1.39 12.63
CA ASP A 61 0.85 0.13 11.96
C ASP A 61 -0.44 -0.65 11.71
N LEU A 62 -1.61 0.01 11.78
CA LEU A 62 -2.93 -0.60 11.63
C LEU A 62 -3.05 -1.51 10.40
N LEU A 63 -2.45 -1.11 9.26
CA LEU A 63 -2.52 -1.86 8.00
C LEU A 63 -1.75 -3.19 8.04
N ASN A 64 -0.77 -3.33 8.92
CA ASN A 64 0.11 -4.48 9.00
C ASN A 64 -0.64 -5.75 9.47
N TYR A 65 -1.71 -5.57 10.25
CA TYR A 65 -2.46 -6.69 10.85
C TYR A 65 -3.97 -6.64 10.60
N ASN A 66 -4.54 -5.53 10.16
CA ASN A 66 -5.97 -5.49 9.82
C ASN A 66 -6.22 -6.00 8.41
N GLU A 67 -7.17 -6.92 8.29
CA GLU A 67 -7.76 -7.24 6.99
C GLU A 67 -8.55 -6.03 6.48
N THR A 68 -7.99 -5.37 5.47
CA THR A 68 -8.66 -4.27 4.77
C THR A 68 -9.18 -4.73 3.42
N GLY A 69 -10.17 -4.04 2.88
CA GLY A 69 -10.69 -4.43 1.58
C GLY A 69 -11.82 -3.58 1.04
N ILE A 70 -11.98 -3.67 -0.28
CA ILE A 70 -13.01 -2.92 -1.01
C ILE A 70 -14.40 -3.55 -0.89
N GLN A 71 -14.52 -4.80 -0.43
CA GLN A 71 -15.79 -5.53 -0.44
C GLN A 71 -16.89 -4.75 0.29
N LYS A 72 -16.59 -4.27 1.50
CA LYS A 72 -17.54 -3.48 2.30
C LYS A 72 -17.79 -2.09 1.73
N LEU A 73 -16.81 -1.47 1.06
CA LEU A 73 -17.04 -0.23 0.31
C LEU A 73 -18.10 -0.46 -0.78
N VAL A 74 -17.94 -1.51 -1.59
CA VAL A 74 -18.86 -1.86 -2.68
C VAL A 74 -20.26 -2.19 -2.14
N GLU A 75 -20.35 -2.89 -1.01
CA GLU A 75 -21.63 -3.22 -0.37
C GLU A 75 -22.36 -1.98 0.21
N CYS A 76 -21.62 -1.07 0.86
CA CYS A 76 -22.21 -0.04 1.71
C CYS A 76 -22.33 1.32 1.04
N VAL A 77 -21.38 1.74 0.21
CA VAL A 77 -21.38 3.08 -0.43
C VAL A 77 -22.65 3.34 -1.25
N PRO A 78 -23.17 2.39 -2.06
CA PRO A 78 -24.42 2.60 -2.80
C PRO A 78 -25.65 2.85 -1.91
N ARG A 79 -25.63 2.36 -0.66
CA ARG A 79 -26.76 2.48 0.30
C ARG A 79 -26.68 3.74 1.16
N MET A 80 -25.59 4.49 1.08
CA MET A 80 -25.43 5.74 1.81
C MET A 80 -26.41 6.81 1.30
N LYS A 81 -26.62 7.86 2.10
CA LYS A 81 -27.31 9.07 1.61
C LYS A 81 -26.59 9.61 0.36
N PRO A 82 -27.33 10.21 -0.60
CA PRO A 82 -26.74 10.69 -1.86
C PRO A 82 -25.45 11.48 -1.65
N ASN A 83 -24.36 11.02 -2.29
CA ASN A 83 -23.05 11.62 -2.13
C ASN A 83 -22.10 11.30 -3.30
N PRO A 84 -21.00 12.06 -3.47
CA PRO A 84 -20.08 11.87 -4.58
C PRO A 84 -19.43 10.49 -4.69
N LEU A 85 -19.21 9.76 -3.59
CA LEU A 85 -18.55 8.44 -3.63
C LEU A 85 -19.32 7.43 -4.49
N GLN A 86 -20.64 7.58 -4.61
CA GLN A 86 -21.51 6.65 -5.36
C GLN A 86 -21.27 6.67 -6.88
N ARG A 87 -20.57 7.68 -7.39
CA ARG A 87 -20.22 7.82 -8.82
C ARG A 87 -18.73 7.68 -9.10
N LEU A 88 -17.94 7.41 -8.07
CA LEU A 88 -16.50 7.20 -8.19
C LEU A 88 -16.20 5.72 -8.37
N ASP A 89 -15.06 5.43 -8.98
CA ASP A 89 -14.49 4.09 -8.98
C ASP A 89 -14.07 3.71 -7.55
N LEU A 90 -14.73 2.69 -6.99
CA LEU A 90 -14.53 2.27 -5.61
C LEU A 90 -13.20 1.53 -5.40
N GLU A 91 -12.61 0.95 -6.45
CA GLU A 91 -11.25 0.39 -6.36
C GLU A 91 -10.25 1.52 -6.12
N ARG A 92 -10.35 2.59 -6.92
CA ARG A 92 -9.53 3.79 -6.72
C ARG A 92 -9.79 4.46 -5.37
N VAL A 93 -11.05 4.56 -4.92
CA VAL A 93 -11.36 5.07 -3.57
C VAL A 93 -10.65 4.22 -2.51
N GLY A 94 -10.68 2.90 -2.65
CA GLY A 94 -9.95 1.97 -1.77
C GLY A 94 -8.45 2.26 -1.72
N ARG A 95 -7.80 2.45 -2.88
CA ARG A 95 -6.37 2.81 -2.94
C ARG A 95 -6.06 4.14 -2.26
N VAL A 96 -6.92 5.15 -2.42
CA VAL A 96 -6.75 6.45 -1.74
C VAL A 96 -6.93 6.31 -0.23
N ILE A 97 -7.86 5.49 0.23
CA ILE A 97 -8.04 5.21 1.66
C ILE A 97 -6.82 4.46 2.21
N TYR A 98 -6.33 3.44 1.50
CA TYR A 98 -5.10 2.72 1.85
C TYR A 98 -3.93 3.68 2.06
N ALA A 99 -3.65 4.53 1.07
CA ALA A 99 -2.62 5.57 1.16
C ALA A 99 -2.84 6.55 2.33
N GLY A 100 -4.10 6.87 2.62
CA GLY A 100 -4.48 7.69 3.77
C GLY A 100 -4.24 7.00 5.12
N LEU A 101 -4.35 5.67 5.19
CA LEU A 101 -4.14 4.87 6.39
C LEU A 101 -2.66 4.52 6.61
N ALA A 102 -1.90 4.32 5.53
CA ALA A 102 -0.48 3.98 5.59
C ALA A 102 0.34 5.04 6.34
N PRO A 103 1.42 4.65 7.04
CA PRO A 103 2.42 5.58 7.55
C PRO A 103 2.89 6.57 6.48
N ALA A 104 3.30 7.76 6.92
CA ALA A 104 3.90 8.72 6.01
C ALA A 104 5.23 8.18 5.47
N CYS A 105 5.62 8.63 4.28
CA CYS A 105 6.91 8.26 3.71
C CYS A 105 8.05 8.66 4.67
N GLU A 106 8.94 7.72 4.97
CA GLU A 106 10.04 7.95 5.91
C GLU A 106 11.05 9.02 5.45
N CYS A 107 11.14 9.30 4.15
CA CYS A 107 12.04 10.30 3.58
C CYS A 107 11.47 11.73 3.65
N CYS A 108 10.24 11.92 3.17
CA CYS A 108 9.63 13.25 3.06
C CYS A 108 8.63 13.55 4.19
N ASN A 109 8.25 12.55 4.98
CA ASN A 109 7.26 12.62 6.05
C ASN A 109 5.88 13.10 5.56
N GLU A 110 5.55 12.83 4.29
CA GLU A 110 4.26 13.13 3.67
C GLU A 110 3.51 11.84 3.31
N LYS A 111 2.18 11.90 3.32
CA LYS A 111 1.33 10.83 2.77
C LYS A 111 1.27 10.95 1.26
N SER A 112 1.28 9.81 0.57
CA SER A 112 1.22 9.79 -0.89
C SER A 112 0.39 8.64 -1.43
N ILE A 113 -0.18 8.82 -2.62
CA ILE A 113 -1.05 7.81 -3.26
C ILE A 113 -0.27 6.58 -3.76
N ASP A 114 1.02 6.75 -3.96
CA ASP A 114 2.02 5.77 -4.40
C ASP A 114 2.90 5.32 -3.22
N ILE A 115 2.39 5.43 -1.99
CA ILE A 115 3.08 4.92 -0.80
C ILE A 115 3.08 3.38 -0.84
N THR A 116 4.26 2.81 -0.63
CA THR A 116 4.48 1.36 -0.67
C THR A 116 5.26 0.93 0.59
N PRO A 117 4.91 -0.22 1.21
CA PRO A 117 5.72 -0.82 2.25
C PRO A 117 7.07 -1.29 1.69
N LEU A 118 8.13 -1.17 2.47
CA LEU A 118 9.44 -1.70 2.11
C LEU A 118 9.50 -3.21 2.32
N GLY A 119 10.06 -3.92 1.36
CA GLY A 119 10.25 -5.36 1.41
C GLY A 119 9.17 -6.16 0.69
N TYR A 120 9.22 -7.48 0.86
CA TYR A 120 8.25 -8.41 0.29
C TYR A 120 7.05 -8.66 1.23
N GLU A 121 7.28 -8.62 2.54
CA GLU A 121 6.24 -8.88 3.53
C GLU A 121 5.49 -7.61 3.93
N GLU A 122 4.22 -7.51 3.53
CA GLU A 122 3.36 -6.37 3.87
C GLU A 122 2.97 -6.29 5.36
N ARG A 123 3.18 -7.37 6.13
CA ARG A 123 2.72 -7.46 7.52
C ARG A 123 3.70 -6.92 8.55
N GLU A 124 4.98 -6.84 8.24
CA GLU A 124 5.98 -6.23 9.11
C GLU A 124 7.02 -5.49 8.25
N PRO A 125 6.59 -4.47 7.49
CA PRO A 125 7.48 -3.80 6.58
C PRO A 125 8.54 -2.99 7.34
N ASP A 126 9.76 -2.98 6.83
CA ASP A 126 10.90 -2.24 7.41
C ASP A 126 10.72 -0.72 7.37
N GLY A 127 9.72 -0.24 6.63
CA GLY A 127 9.39 1.18 6.48
C GLY A 127 8.38 1.38 5.36
N TRP A 128 8.07 2.64 5.09
CA TRP A 128 7.15 3.04 4.03
C TRP A 128 7.76 4.16 3.21
N VAL A 129 7.71 4.06 1.89
CA VAL A 129 8.32 5.04 0.98
C VAL A 129 7.38 5.33 -0.19
N CYS A 130 7.32 6.58 -0.64
CA CYS A 130 6.62 6.91 -1.88
C CYS A 130 7.54 6.68 -3.09
N GLN A 131 6.98 6.36 -4.25
CA GLN A 131 7.77 6.15 -5.46
C GLN A 131 8.66 7.35 -5.79
N ASP A 132 8.14 8.58 -5.64
CA ASP A 132 8.93 9.80 -5.86
C ASP A 132 10.22 9.86 -5.00
N CYS A 133 10.17 9.42 -3.74
CA CYS A 133 11.37 9.38 -2.89
C CYS A 133 12.28 8.21 -3.26
N ALA A 134 11.71 7.03 -3.53
CA ALA A 134 12.49 5.87 -3.94
C ALA A 134 13.28 6.13 -5.24
N SER A 135 12.66 6.79 -6.23
CA SER A 135 13.32 7.18 -7.48
C SER A 135 14.32 8.32 -7.32
N ARG A 136 14.20 9.16 -6.28
CA ARG A 136 15.14 10.26 -6.04
C ARG A 136 16.39 9.84 -5.27
N TYR A 137 16.26 8.85 -4.40
CA TYR A 137 17.31 8.33 -3.55
C TYR A 137 17.68 6.89 -3.96
N GLU A 138 18.06 6.71 -5.23
CA GLU A 138 18.38 5.40 -5.83
C GLU A 138 19.57 4.68 -5.16
N GLU A 139 20.37 5.39 -4.35
CA GLU A 139 21.45 4.79 -3.54
C GLU A 139 20.90 4.11 -2.27
N ASP A 140 19.73 4.52 -1.79
CA ASP A 140 19.10 4.03 -0.56
C ASP A 140 18.01 2.98 -0.84
N TYR A 141 17.44 2.99 -2.05
CA TYR A 141 16.35 2.12 -2.47
C TYR A 141 16.65 1.41 -3.78
N ALA A 142 16.15 0.17 -3.92
CA ALA A 142 16.32 -0.63 -5.12
C ALA A 142 15.10 -1.54 -5.36
N PHE A 143 15.02 -2.10 -6.56
CA PHE A 143 13.97 -3.01 -6.99
C PHE A 143 14.56 -4.39 -7.25
N CYS A 144 13.84 -5.44 -6.85
CA CYS A 144 14.20 -6.80 -7.21
C CYS A 144 13.80 -7.08 -8.66
N ARG A 145 14.71 -7.67 -9.44
CA ARG A 145 14.45 -8.03 -10.85
C ARG A 145 13.33 -9.04 -11.06
N PHE A 146 12.93 -9.77 -10.01
CA PHE A 146 11.90 -10.82 -10.07
C PHE A 146 10.55 -10.38 -9.46
N CYS A 147 10.56 -9.49 -8.46
CA CYS A 147 9.33 -9.02 -7.81
C CYS A 147 8.54 -8.03 -8.68
N GLY A 148 9.23 -7.32 -9.58
CA GLY A 148 8.66 -6.23 -10.37
C GLY A 148 8.80 -4.86 -9.69
N GLU A 149 8.34 -3.82 -10.40
CA GLU A 149 8.54 -2.41 -10.02
C GLU A 149 7.63 -1.92 -8.89
N ASP A 150 6.64 -2.73 -8.50
CA ASP A 150 5.72 -2.40 -7.40
C ASP A 150 6.32 -2.69 -6.02
N TYR A 151 7.45 -3.41 -5.94
CA TYR A 151 8.11 -3.77 -4.69
C TYR A 151 9.43 -3.02 -4.52
N ILE A 152 9.49 -2.19 -3.48
CA ILE A 152 10.66 -1.37 -3.17
C ILE A 152 11.39 -2.00 -1.98
N TYR A 153 12.70 -2.15 -2.10
CA TYR A 153 13.58 -2.68 -1.06
C TYR A 153 14.59 -1.61 -0.65
N ARG A 154 15.23 -1.78 0.51
CA ARG A 154 16.48 -1.06 0.76
C ARG A 154 17.53 -1.53 -0.23
N ALA A 155 18.32 -0.61 -0.74
CA ALA A 155 19.43 -0.97 -1.63
C ALA A 155 20.41 -1.96 -0.97
N ALA A 156 20.58 -1.87 0.35
CA ALA A 156 21.44 -2.78 1.13
C ALA A 156 20.95 -4.23 1.17
N ASP A 157 19.66 -4.48 0.94
CA ASP A 157 19.05 -5.81 0.96
C ASP A 157 19.05 -6.49 -0.42
N ILE A 158 19.36 -5.72 -1.47
CA ILE A 158 19.50 -6.23 -2.83
C ILE A 158 20.94 -6.69 -3.06
N ASN A 159 21.09 -7.96 -3.48
CA ASN A 159 22.41 -8.51 -3.76
C ASN A 159 22.99 -7.93 -5.07
N HIS A 160 24.27 -8.22 -5.35
CA HIS A 160 24.95 -7.76 -6.56
C HIS A 160 24.34 -8.24 -7.89
N ARG A 161 23.42 -9.22 -7.86
CA ARG A 161 22.68 -9.75 -9.02
C ARG A 161 21.32 -9.07 -9.21
N GLY A 162 20.94 -8.13 -8.33
CA GLY A 162 19.66 -7.44 -8.38
C GLY A 162 18.51 -8.24 -7.76
N GLU A 163 18.80 -9.14 -6.82
CA GLU A 163 17.82 -10.03 -6.19
C GLU A 163 17.62 -9.64 -4.73
N CYS A 164 16.37 -9.64 -4.28
CA CYS A 164 16.04 -9.53 -2.86
C CYS A 164 16.31 -10.85 -2.12
N PRO A 165 16.26 -10.87 -0.77
CA PRO A 165 16.56 -12.06 0.02
C PRO A 165 15.75 -13.31 -0.37
N GLU A 166 14.47 -13.13 -0.74
CA GLU A 166 13.58 -14.21 -1.14
C GLU A 166 13.96 -14.86 -2.49
N HIS A 167 14.55 -14.09 -3.41
CA HIS A 167 14.94 -14.58 -4.75
C HIS A 167 16.47 -14.74 -4.88
N ASN A 168 17.18 -14.80 -3.75
CA ASN A 168 18.64 -14.87 -3.75
C ASN A 168 19.14 -16.19 -4.35
N GLY A 169 19.85 -16.08 -5.47
CA GLY A 169 20.38 -17.22 -6.21
C GLY A 169 19.49 -17.72 -7.34
N GLU A 170 18.29 -17.16 -7.55
CA GLU A 170 17.39 -17.59 -8.62
C GLU A 170 17.90 -17.28 -10.03
N SER A 171 18.85 -16.35 -10.17
CA SER A 171 19.57 -16.16 -11.44
C SER A 171 20.76 -17.10 -11.65
N VAL A 172 21.02 -18.03 -10.72
CA VAL A 172 22.10 -19.02 -10.84
C VAL A 172 21.50 -20.34 -11.28
N TYR A 173 21.73 -20.68 -12.54
CA TYR A 173 21.42 -22.01 -13.04
C TYR A 173 22.40 -23.03 -12.43
N ASP A 174 21.90 -24.19 -12.05
CA ASP A 174 22.75 -25.34 -11.80
C ASP A 174 23.20 -26.01 -13.11
N GLU A 175 24.11 -26.98 -13.03
CA GLU A 175 24.66 -27.66 -14.22
C GLU A 175 23.56 -28.34 -15.06
N GLU A 176 22.49 -28.84 -14.44
CA GLU A 176 21.37 -29.48 -15.14
C GLU A 176 20.52 -28.44 -15.88
N GLU A 177 20.23 -27.31 -15.24
CA GLU A 177 19.51 -26.18 -15.84
C GLU A 177 20.31 -25.50 -16.96
N GLU A 178 21.63 -25.41 -16.84
CA GLU A 178 22.50 -24.93 -17.92
C GLU A 178 22.46 -25.87 -19.14
N GLU A 179 22.55 -27.18 -18.92
CA GLU A 179 22.45 -28.19 -19.98
C GLU A 179 21.09 -28.15 -20.71
N ASP A 180 19.99 -27.97 -19.96
CA ASP A 180 18.65 -27.85 -20.53
C ASP A 180 18.48 -26.57 -21.37
N MET A 181 19.04 -25.45 -20.91
CA MET A 181 19.03 -24.18 -21.64
C MET A 181 19.84 -24.24 -22.94
N ASP A 182 21.03 -24.86 -22.89
CA ASP A 182 21.87 -25.08 -24.07
C ASP A 182 21.17 -26.00 -25.08
N SER A 183 20.55 -27.08 -24.61
CA SER A 183 19.76 -28.00 -25.45
C SER A 183 18.59 -27.29 -26.14
N LEU A 184 17.87 -26.42 -25.43
CA LEU A 184 16.79 -25.62 -26.01
C LEU A 184 17.31 -24.62 -27.05
N ALA A 185 18.43 -23.95 -26.78
CA ALA A 185 19.06 -23.00 -27.70
C ALA A 185 19.54 -23.69 -29.00
N GLU A 186 20.14 -24.88 -28.89
CA GLU A 186 20.52 -25.70 -30.04
C GLU A 186 19.30 -26.11 -30.88
N TYR A 187 18.19 -26.50 -30.24
CA TYR A 187 16.95 -26.83 -30.95
C TYR A 187 16.41 -25.64 -31.76
N LEU A 188 16.36 -24.46 -31.15
CA LEU A 188 15.84 -23.23 -31.79
C LEU A 188 16.74 -22.70 -32.92
N GLN A 189 18.04 -23.00 -32.91
CA GLN A 189 18.94 -22.61 -34.01
C GLN A 189 18.86 -23.55 -35.21
N ASN A 190 18.46 -24.80 -34.98
CA ASN A 190 18.43 -25.85 -36.00
C ASN A 190 17.05 -26.08 -36.63
N HIS A 191 16.03 -25.32 -36.21
CA HIS A 191 14.63 -25.40 -36.68
C HIS A 191 14.02 -24.02 -36.91
#